data_AF-J9FMT1-F1
#
_entry.id   AF-J9FMT1-F1
#
_cell.length_a   1.000
_cell.length_b   1.000
_cell.length_c   1.000
_cell.angle_alpha   90.00
_cell.angle_beta   90.00
_cell.angle_gamma   90.00
#
_symmetry.space_group_name_H-M   'P 1'
#
loop_
_entity.id
_entity.type
_entity.pdbx_description
1 polymer ?
#
loop_
_entity_poly.entity_id
_entity_poly.type
_entity_poly.pdbx_seq_one_letter_code
_entity_poly.pdbx_strand_id
1 'polypeptide(L)'
;MKKLSSMLTISSKVRGITILTDNEKKLFNKEITLPVVIVPPKVISRLIGCKEIADRTVGRFCNKIKPVINIPKQSEKAIVFNPEKMDENTRNVVLNTIENLTGLTAKFDSYDIAL
;
A
#
# COMPACT_ATOMS: atom_id res chain seq x y z
N MET A 1 -19.78 -4.39 -7.60
CA MET A 1 -19.08 -4.02 -6.36
C MET A 1 -18.44 -5.27 -5.77
N LYS A 2 -17.12 -5.49 -5.99
CA LYS A 2 -16.40 -6.62 -5.38
C LYS A 2 -16.02 -6.23 -3.94
N LYS A 3 -16.39 -7.10 -3.01
CA LYS A 3 -16.32 -6.96 -1.55
C LYS A 3 -14.85 -6.86 -1.09
N LEU A 4 -14.56 -5.98 -0.13
CA LEU A 4 -13.32 -5.86 0.69
C LEU A 4 -12.95 -7.14 1.50
N SER A 5 -13.37 -8.32 1.03
CA SER A 5 -13.55 -9.50 1.86
C SER A 5 -12.23 -10.09 2.35
N SER A 6 -11.13 -10.02 1.61
CA SER A 6 -9.87 -10.66 2.02
C SER A 6 -9.16 -9.90 3.15
N MET A 7 -9.26 -8.57 3.19
CA MET A 7 -8.67 -7.76 4.26
C MET A 7 -9.44 -7.90 5.58
N LEU A 8 -10.78 -7.99 5.52
CA LEU A 8 -11.68 -8.02 6.68
C LEU A 8 -12.06 -9.44 7.15
N THR A 9 -11.61 -10.50 6.47
CA THR A 9 -11.86 -11.87 6.95
C THR A 9 -11.00 -12.14 8.17
N ILE A 10 -11.65 -12.35 9.31
CA ILE A 10 -11.04 -12.76 10.56
C ILE A 10 -10.34 -14.10 10.34
N SER A 11 -9.07 -14.19 10.72
CA SER A 11 -8.29 -15.42 10.60
C SER A 11 -8.99 -16.57 11.33
N SER A 12 -9.09 -17.74 10.71
CA SER A 12 -9.61 -18.94 11.37
C SER A 12 -8.82 -19.31 12.64
N LYS A 13 -7.56 -18.86 12.73
CA LYS A 13 -6.66 -19.06 13.86
C LYS A 13 -7.07 -18.34 15.14
N VAL A 14 -7.95 -17.34 15.06
CA VAL A 14 -8.42 -16.58 16.23
C VAL A 14 -9.86 -16.89 16.63
N ARG A 15 -10.50 -17.85 15.94
CA ARG A 15 -11.90 -18.21 16.19
C ARG A 15 -12.00 -19.00 17.51
N GLY A 16 -12.73 -18.47 18.48
CA GLY A 16 -12.96 -19.12 19.79
C GLY A 16 -12.06 -18.66 20.93
N ILE A 17 -11.17 -17.68 20.68
CA ILE A 17 -10.35 -17.06 21.71
C ILE A 17 -11.20 -16.10 22.54
N THR A 18 -11.32 -16.35 23.84
CA THR A 18 -12.11 -15.55 24.78
C THR A 18 -11.27 -14.71 25.74
N ILE A 19 -9.98 -15.04 25.90
CA ILE A 19 -9.03 -14.34 26.77
C ILE A 19 -7.82 -13.90 25.93
N LEU A 20 -7.52 -12.60 25.97
CA LEU A 20 -6.41 -11.99 25.22
C LEU A 20 -5.13 -11.99 26.09
N THR A 21 -4.39 -13.10 26.10
CA THR A 21 -3.00 -13.06 26.61
C THR A 21 -2.05 -12.51 25.54
N ASP A 22 -0.82 -12.16 25.92
CA ASP A 22 0.15 -11.53 25.01
C ASP A 22 0.54 -12.43 23.82
N ASN A 23 0.34 -13.74 23.92
CA ASN A 23 0.54 -14.67 22.82
C ASN A 23 -0.63 -14.66 21.82
N GLU A 24 -1.88 -14.61 22.28
CA GLU A 24 -3.02 -14.55 21.36
C GLU A 24 -3.13 -13.18 20.69
N LYS A 25 -2.73 -12.09 21.34
CA LYS A 25 -2.60 -10.77 20.69
C LYS A 25 -1.75 -10.84 19.42
N LYS A 26 -0.68 -11.66 19.40
CA LYS A 26 0.15 -11.86 18.20
C LYS A 26 -0.59 -12.59 17.08
N LEU A 27 -1.56 -13.45 17.40
CA LEU A 27 -2.37 -14.17 16.40
C LEU A 27 -3.39 -13.27 15.71
N PHE A 28 -3.72 -12.11 16.31
CA PHE A 28 -4.54 -11.06 15.69
C PHE A 28 -3.73 -10.13 14.79
N ASN A 29 -2.40 -10.09 14.91
CA ASN A 29 -1.57 -9.29 14.03
C ASN A 29 -1.62 -9.88 12.61
N LYS A 30 -2.00 -9.05 11.65
CA LYS A 30 -2.02 -9.42 10.24
C LYS A 30 -0.91 -8.68 9.51
N GLU A 31 0.04 -9.44 8.99
CA GLU A 31 1.01 -8.90 8.05
C GLU A 31 0.36 -8.76 6.68
N ILE A 32 0.43 -7.56 6.11
CA ILE A 32 -0.09 -7.25 4.79
C ILE A 32 1.04 -6.62 3.98
N THR A 33 1.30 -7.21 2.81
CA THR A 33 2.23 -6.66 1.83
C THR A 33 1.48 -5.76 0.85
N LEU A 34 1.92 -4.52 0.72
CA LEU A 34 1.35 -3.54 -0.21
C LEU A 34 2.34 -3.20 -1.32
N PRO A 35 1.91 -3.08 -2.58
CA PRO A 35 2.75 -2.60 -3.66
C PRO A 35 3.05 -1.11 -3.46
N VAL A 36 4.33 -0.74 -3.60
CA VAL A 36 4.76 0.65 -3.48
C VAL A 36 5.64 1.06 -4.65
N VAL A 37 5.66 2.36 -4.94
CA VAL A 37 6.68 2.95 -5.82
C VAL A 37 7.44 4.01 -5.03
N ILE A 38 8.76 3.89 -5.02
CA ILE A 38 9.66 4.80 -4.34
C ILE A 38 9.99 5.95 -5.29
N VAL A 39 9.76 7.18 -4.83
CA VAL A 39 9.98 8.39 -5.63
C VAL A 39 10.61 9.51 -4.82
N PRO A 40 11.34 10.43 -5.47
CA PRO A 40 11.82 11.64 -4.83
C PRO A 40 10.67 12.52 -4.31
N PRO A 41 10.82 13.24 -3.19
CA PRO A 41 9.75 14.06 -2.62
C PRO A 41 9.23 15.15 -3.58
N LYS A 42 10.12 15.66 -4.44
CA LYS A 42 9.85 16.76 -5.37
C LYS A 42 8.75 16.44 -6.39
N VAL A 43 8.57 15.16 -6.74
CA VAL A 43 7.62 14.74 -7.79
C VAL A 43 6.28 14.26 -7.23
N ILE A 44 6.16 14.09 -5.92
CA ILE A 44 4.99 13.46 -5.29
C ILE A 44 3.70 14.25 -5.52
N SER A 45 3.76 15.58 -5.39
CA SER A 45 2.58 16.42 -5.60
C SER A 45 2.02 16.25 -7.01
N ARG A 46 2.91 16.13 -8.01
CA ARG A 46 2.53 15.87 -9.40
C ARG A 46 1.92 14.47 -9.58
N LEU A 47 2.53 13.44 -8.97
CA LEU A 47 2.05 12.07 -9.08
C LEU A 47 0.71 11.86 -8.37
N ILE A 48 0.54 12.40 -7.15
CA ILE A 48 -0.72 12.31 -6.41
C ILE A 48 -1.80 13.24 -7.01
N GLY A 49 -1.41 14.32 -7.67
CA GLY A 49 -2.32 15.15 -8.45
C GLY A 49 -2.81 14.48 -9.74
N CYS A 50 -2.10 13.46 -10.23
CA CYS A 50 -2.55 12.67 -11.37
C CYS A 50 -3.64 11.69 -10.94
N LYS A 51 -4.85 11.91 -11.43
CA LYS A 51 -6.02 11.06 -11.13
C LYS A 51 -5.76 9.59 -11.44
N GLU A 52 -5.04 9.29 -12.52
CA GLU A 52 -4.73 7.92 -12.92
C GLU A 52 -3.89 7.19 -11.85
N ILE A 53 -2.98 7.90 -11.18
CA ILE A 53 -2.21 7.32 -10.08
C ILE A 53 -3.03 7.34 -8.80
N ALA A 54 -3.64 8.47 -8.45
CA ALA A 54 -4.39 8.67 -7.21
C ALA A 54 -5.52 7.63 -7.02
N ASP A 55 -6.29 7.34 -8.07
CA ASP A 55 -7.41 6.39 -8.03
C ASP A 55 -6.97 4.95 -7.72
N ARG A 56 -5.68 4.64 -7.91
CA ARG A 56 -5.07 3.33 -7.65
C ARG A 56 -4.34 3.25 -6.32
N THR A 57 -4.13 4.38 -5.64
CA THR A 57 -3.53 4.41 -4.30
C THR A 57 -4.46 3.83 -3.23
N VAL A 58 -3.88 3.41 -2.09
CA VAL A 58 -4.68 3.05 -0.92
C VAL A 58 -5.43 4.28 -0.39
N GLY A 59 -6.67 4.09 0.04
CA GLY A 59 -7.34 5.10 0.86
C GLY A 59 -6.59 5.30 2.17
N ARG A 60 -6.66 6.50 2.76
CA ARG A 60 -6.12 6.72 4.10
C ARG A 60 -6.93 5.89 5.09
N PHE A 61 -6.28 4.89 5.69
CA PHE A 61 -6.85 4.02 6.69
C PHE A 61 -5.94 4.03 7.91
N CYS A 62 -6.43 4.60 9.02
CA CYS A 62 -5.65 4.86 10.23
C CYS A 62 -4.35 5.67 9.98
N ASN A 63 -3.48 5.74 11.00
CA ASN A 63 -2.19 6.42 10.89
C ASN A 63 -1.10 5.57 10.21
N LYS A 64 -1.31 4.24 10.11
CA LYS A 64 -0.36 3.27 9.53
C LYS A 64 -0.48 3.13 8.01
N ILE A 65 -1.69 3.20 7.43
CA ILE A 65 -1.92 3.05 5.98
C ILE A 65 -2.30 4.41 5.39
N LYS A 66 -1.38 4.98 4.60
CA LYS A 66 -1.55 6.26 3.92
C LYS A 66 -1.12 6.12 2.46
N PRO A 67 -1.72 6.89 1.53
CA PRO A 67 -1.30 6.89 0.12
C PRO A 67 0.18 7.22 -0.09
N VAL A 68 0.77 7.99 0.84
CA VAL A 68 2.20 8.36 0.82
C VAL A 68 2.79 8.13 2.20
N ILE A 69 3.92 7.44 2.25
CA ILE A 69 4.67 7.14 3.48
C ILE A 69 6.12 7.59 3.35
N ASN A 70 6.72 8.01 4.46
CA ASN A 70 8.14 8.37 4.48
C ASN A 70 8.97 7.09 4.62
N ILE A 71 10.01 6.96 3.80
CA ILE A 71 10.97 5.86 3.93
C ILE A 71 12.14 6.35 4.80
N PRO A 72 12.43 5.71 5.96
CA PRO A 72 13.39 6.23 6.93
C PRO A 72 14.81 6.44 6.39
N LYS A 73 15.20 5.69 5.35
CA LYS A 73 16.60 5.56 4.94
C LYS A 73 17.07 6.49 3.81
N GLN A 74 16.18 7.16 3.06
CA GLN A 74 16.58 7.67 1.74
C GLN A 74 16.09 9.07 1.34
N SER A 75 15.50 9.87 2.23
CA SER A 75 14.88 11.16 1.84
C SER A 75 13.84 11.01 0.70
N GLU A 76 13.37 9.79 0.48
CA GLU A 76 12.40 9.39 -0.53
C GLU A 76 11.07 9.10 0.15
N LYS A 77 10.01 9.07 -0.65
CA LYS A 77 8.71 8.60 -0.16
C LYS A 77 8.23 7.45 -1.02
N ALA A 78 7.47 6.56 -0.40
CA ALA A 78 6.74 5.53 -1.10
C ALA A 78 5.30 6.00 -1.35
N ILE A 79 4.85 5.85 -2.59
CA ILE A 79 3.42 5.89 -2.93
C ILE A 79 2.89 4.47 -2.75
N VAL A 80 1.85 4.32 -1.95
CA VAL A 80 1.27 3.03 -1.58
C VAL A 80 0.03 2.76 -2.42
N PHE A 81 0.05 1.65 -3.13
CA PHE A 81 -1.02 1.26 -4.05
C PHE A 81 -1.93 0.20 -3.44
N ASN A 82 -3.21 0.23 -3.83
CA ASN A 82 -4.16 -0.78 -3.40
C ASN A 82 -3.91 -2.08 -4.19
N PRO A 83 -3.54 -3.20 -3.53
CA PRO A 83 -3.27 -4.46 -4.21
C PRO A 83 -4.42 -4.93 -5.12
N GLU A 84 -5.67 -4.68 -4.73
CA GLU A 84 -6.85 -5.09 -5.49
C GLU A 84 -7.03 -4.33 -6.82
N LYS A 85 -6.34 -3.18 -6.97
CA LYS A 85 -6.37 -2.33 -8.16
C LYS A 85 -5.08 -2.44 -8.99
N MET A 86 -4.18 -3.38 -8.66
CA MET A 86 -2.83 -3.45 -9.21
C MET A 86 -2.55 -4.82 -9.85
N ASP A 87 -3.23 -5.11 -10.96
CA ASP A 87 -2.83 -6.20 -11.87
C ASP A 87 -1.57 -5.83 -12.68
N GLU A 88 -1.00 -6.81 -13.37
CA GLU A 88 0.26 -6.65 -14.12
C GLU A 88 0.17 -5.56 -15.19
N ASN A 89 -0.93 -5.50 -15.94
CA ASN A 89 -1.14 -4.47 -16.94
C ASN A 89 -1.21 -3.08 -16.31
N THR A 90 -1.94 -2.97 -15.21
CA THR A 90 -2.10 -1.72 -14.45
C THR A 90 -0.79 -1.23 -13.87
N ARG A 91 0.08 -2.15 -13.42
CA ARG A 91 1.44 -1.80 -12.97
C ARG A 91 2.22 -1.14 -14.10
N ASN A 92 2.18 -1.71 -15.30
CA ASN A 92 2.87 -1.13 -16.46
C ASN A 92 2.33 0.26 -16.83
N VAL A 93 1.01 0.44 -16.81
CA VAL A 93 0.39 1.76 -17.03
C VAL A 93 0.89 2.77 -16.00
N VAL A 94 0.89 2.41 -14.71
CA VAL A 94 1.37 3.31 -13.64
C VAL A 94 2.85 3.68 -13.84
N LEU A 95 3.72 2.72 -14.17
CA LEU A 95 5.14 2.99 -14.41
C LEU A 95 5.32 3.95 -15.60
N ASN A 96 4.63 3.69 -16.72
CA ASN A 96 4.68 4.56 -17.90
C ASN A 96 4.15 5.96 -17.58
N THR A 97 3.06 6.08 -16.81
CA THR A 97 2.52 7.39 -16.39
C THR A 97 3.50 8.14 -15.50
N ILE A 98 4.20 7.45 -14.58
CA ILE A 98 5.24 8.07 -13.74
C ILE A 98 6.40 8.56 -14.62
N GLU A 99 6.88 7.74 -15.54
CA GLU A 99 7.96 8.10 -16.46
C GLU A 99 7.57 9.30 -17.34
N ASN A 100 6.37 9.31 -17.91
CA ASN A 100 5.87 10.43 -18.71
C ASN A 100 5.73 11.74 -17.90
N LEU A 101 5.33 11.66 -16.63
CA LEU A 101 5.12 12.86 -15.80
C LEU A 101 6.42 13.41 -15.19
N THR A 102 7.44 12.57 -15.04
CA THR A 102 8.63 12.91 -14.23
C THR A 102 9.95 12.74 -14.96
N GLY A 103 9.97 12.01 -16.08
CA GLY A 103 11.18 11.57 -16.76
C GLY A 103 11.97 10.51 -15.99
N LEU A 104 11.40 9.94 -14.92
CA LEU A 104 12.08 8.98 -14.06
C LEU A 104 11.58 7.56 -14.34
N THR A 105 12.51 6.65 -14.60
CA THR A 105 12.22 5.23 -14.60
C THR A 105 12.02 4.76 -13.16
N ALA A 106 10.81 4.33 -12.84
CA ALA A 106 10.45 3.82 -11.53
C ALA A 106 10.25 2.29 -11.58
N LYS A 107 10.25 1.66 -10.41
CA LYS A 107 9.89 0.25 -10.26
C LYS A 107 8.99 0.06 -9.05
N PHE A 108 8.19 -1.00 -9.09
CA PHE A 108 7.45 -1.42 -7.92
C PHE A 108 8.35 -2.15 -6.93
N ASP A 109 8.10 -1.89 -5.66
CA ASP A 109 8.62 -2.61 -4.51
C ASP A 109 7.43 -3.05 -3.62
N SER A 110 7.75 -3.69 -2.50
CA SER A 110 6.80 -4.19 -1.52
C SER A 110 6.99 -3.48 -0.18
N TYR A 111 5.88 -3.22 0.52
CA TYR A 111 5.88 -2.64 1.86
C TYR A 111 5.03 -3.50 2.80
N ASP A 112 5.68 -4.13 3.76
CA ASP A 112 5.03 -4.99 4.75
C ASP A 112 4.56 -4.16 5.95
N ILE A 113 3.29 -4.34 6.30
CA ILE A 113 2.66 -3.68 7.46
C ILE A 113 2.10 -4.74 8.38
N ALA A 114 2.51 -4.71 9.64
CA ALA A 114 1.81 -5.40 10.71
C ALA A 114 0.66 -4.53 11.23
N LEU A 115 -0.58 -4.96 10.95
CA LEU A 115 -1.79 -4.34 11.49
C LEU A 115 -2.08 -4.86 12.89
#